data_AF-A0A832FMK9-F1
#
_entry.id   AF-A0A832FMK9-F1
#
_cell.length_a   1.000
_cell.length_b   1.000
_cell.length_c   1.000
_cell.angle_alpha   90.00
_cell.angle_beta   90.00
_cell.angle_gamma   90.00
#
_symmetry.space_group_name_H-M   'P 1'
#
loop_
_entity.id
_entity.type
_entity.pdbx_description
1 polymer ?
#
loop_
_entity_poly.entity_id
_entity_poly.type
_entity_poly.pdbx_seq_one_letter_code
_entity_poly.pdbx_strand_id
1 'polypeptide(L)'
;MRALHEERMTTSRFPPNHMSAWPHRLAVVLVCATFPLLWVGGLVTSYRAGMAVPDWPTTYGYNPLAYPLDTWLGGPWDIFIEHAHRLLAGGINVIALALGVVLWRAEPRRWVRRLGYLAVAGVLVQDVLGGMRVVLDRRLLAQLHACVGPAFFTLAGLLAVATSTAWREAAGRPHGRCTKLRGLALLTALLAYLQIVLGSQVRHVPVDASPSAFRGAMLFHLLGAGLVAGHSFGLCLRIHRQHAQEGRLVRGANWLAGLVGLQLCLGVGTWLVNYGWPSFLPQPVAAEGFTVVRGSTGQVVMSTAHVACGALIVAVAAALAAWVHRLV
;
A
#
# COMPACT_ATOMS: atom_id res chain seq x y z
N MET A 1 -8.12 -36.98 -60.72
CA MET A 1 -8.45 -37.40 -59.35
C MET A 1 -7.29 -37.01 -58.45
N ARG A 2 -7.31 -35.77 -57.94
CA ARG A 2 -7.53 -35.49 -56.49
C ARG A 2 -6.49 -36.25 -55.66
N ALA A 3 -5.30 -35.71 -55.41
CA ALA A 3 -5.09 -34.64 -54.41
C ALA A 3 -5.98 -34.86 -53.17
N LEU A 4 -5.85 -36.06 -52.56
CA LEU A 4 -6.46 -36.44 -51.28
C LEU A 4 -5.53 -37.43 -50.58
N HIS A 5 -4.41 -36.92 -50.08
CA HIS A 5 -3.83 -37.40 -48.84
C HIS A 5 -3.30 -36.17 -48.11
N GLU A 6 -4.28 -35.32 -47.80
CA GLU A 6 -4.20 -34.28 -46.80
C GLU A 6 -3.52 -34.83 -45.54
N GLU A 7 -2.46 -34.15 -45.17
CA GLU A 7 -2.48 -33.41 -43.92
C GLU A 7 -2.91 -34.28 -42.73
N ARG A 8 -2.01 -35.19 -42.34
CA ARG A 8 -2.00 -35.70 -40.98
C ARG A 8 -1.65 -34.52 -40.07
N MET A 9 -2.69 -33.74 -39.76
CA MET A 9 -2.75 -32.77 -38.67
C MET A 9 -2.13 -33.41 -37.43
N THR A 10 -0.88 -33.04 -37.16
CA THR A 10 -0.32 -33.06 -35.82
C THR A 10 -1.09 -32.02 -35.01
N THR A 11 -2.31 -32.38 -34.62
CA THR A 11 -2.98 -31.75 -33.49
C THR A 11 -2.08 -31.99 -32.29
N SER A 12 -1.36 -30.95 -31.89
CA SER A 12 -0.65 -30.86 -30.63
C SER A 12 -1.56 -31.35 -29.51
N ARG A 13 -1.35 -32.59 -29.04
CA ARG A 13 -2.05 -33.22 -27.90
C ARG A 13 -1.59 -32.68 -26.55
N PHE A 14 -1.06 -31.47 -26.49
CA PHE A 14 -0.83 -30.81 -25.21
C PHE A 14 -2.10 -30.05 -24.85
N PRO A 15 -2.85 -30.46 -23.81
CA PRO A 15 -3.89 -29.60 -23.28
C PRO A 15 -3.25 -28.24 -22.96
N PRO A 16 -3.92 -27.10 -23.21
CA PRO A 16 -3.44 -25.82 -22.73
C PRO A 16 -3.15 -26.00 -21.25
N ASN A 17 -1.91 -25.71 -20.86
CA ASN A 17 -1.42 -25.93 -19.51
C ASN A 17 -2.26 -25.03 -18.59
N HIS A 18 -3.39 -25.55 -18.08
CA HIS A 18 -4.36 -24.84 -17.25
C HIS A 18 -3.72 -24.65 -15.88
N MET A 19 -2.74 -23.75 -15.83
CA MET A 19 -2.14 -23.34 -14.60
C MET A 19 -3.24 -22.77 -13.70
N SER A 20 -3.25 -23.26 -12.47
CA SER A 20 -4.23 -22.88 -11.45
C SER A 20 -4.40 -21.36 -11.35
N ALA A 21 -5.65 -20.91 -11.28
CA ALA A 21 -5.99 -19.50 -11.05
C ALA A 21 -5.81 -19.07 -9.58
N TRP A 22 -5.63 -20.04 -8.66
CA TRP A 22 -5.56 -19.81 -7.23
C TRP A 22 -4.44 -18.88 -6.76
N PRO A 23 -3.19 -18.94 -7.29
CA PRO A 23 -2.16 -17.98 -6.92
C PRO A 23 -2.60 -16.53 -7.14
N HIS A 24 -3.25 -16.25 -8.27
CA HIS A 24 -3.71 -14.90 -8.58
C HIS A 24 -4.90 -14.49 -7.71
N ARG A 25 -5.89 -15.37 -7.54
CA ARG A 25 -7.05 -15.10 -6.69
C ARG A 25 -6.63 -14.80 -5.25
N LEU A 26 -5.75 -15.59 -4.66
CA LEU A 26 -5.25 -15.35 -3.30
C LEU A 26 -4.41 -14.08 -3.20
N ALA A 27 -3.60 -13.75 -4.21
CA ALA A 27 -2.86 -12.49 -4.23
C ALA A 27 -3.80 -11.27 -4.28
N VAL A 28 -4.89 -11.34 -5.07
CA VAL A 28 -5.92 -10.30 -5.10
C VAL A 28 -6.64 -10.19 -3.76
N VAL A 29 -7.05 -11.32 -3.16
CA VAL A 29 -7.65 -11.35 -1.82
C VAL A 29 -6.72 -10.72 -0.79
N LEU A 30 -5.41 -11.02 -0.84
CA LEU A 30 -4.42 -10.43 0.05
C LEU A 30 -4.36 -8.91 -0.09
N VAL A 31 -4.33 -8.38 -1.32
CA VAL A 31 -4.38 -6.93 -1.58
C VAL A 31 -5.67 -6.32 -1.04
N CYS A 32 -6.82 -6.91 -1.38
CA CYS A 32 -8.14 -6.42 -0.98
C CYS A 32 -8.37 -6.48 0.54
N ALA A 33 -7.74 -7.41 1.26
CA ALA A 33 -7.80 -7.49 2.71
C ALA A 33 -6.80 -6.53 3.40
N THR A 34 -5.61 -6.38 2.83
CA THR A 34 -4.56 -5.53 3.41
C THR A 34 -4.90 -4.04 3.30
N PHE A 35 -5.59 -3.60 2.25
CA PHE A 35 -5.94 -2.18 2.12
C PHE A 35 -6.90 -1.68 3.23
N PRO A 36 -8.00 -2.36 3.57
CA PRO A 36 -8.78 -2.08 4.77
C PRO A 36 -7.97 -2.15 6.07
N LEU A 37 -7.04 -3.11 6.20
CA LEU A 37 -6.17 -3.16 7.38
C LEU A 37 -5.36 -1.87 7.56
N LEU A 38 -4.83 -1.30 6.48
CA LEU A 38 -4.10 -0.02 6.52
C LEU A 38 -5.00 1.13 6.98
N TRP A 39 -6.28 1.15 6.57
CA TRP A 39 -7.25 2.10 7.09
C TRP A 39 -7.46 1.93 8.58
N VAL A 40 -7.74 0.70 9.04
CA VAL A 40 -7.98 0.42 10.47
C VAL A 40 -6.76 0.75 11.31
N GLY A 41 -5.53 0.42 10.86
CA GLY A 41 -4.30 0.80 11.57
C GLY A 41 -4.09 2.33 11.61
N GLY A 42 -4.47 3.02 10.55
CA GLY A 42 -4.51 4.48 10.51
C GLY A 42 -5.54 5.07 11.49
N LEU A 43 -6.71 4.46 11.66
CA LEU A 43 -7.70 4.83 12.67
C LEU A 43 -7.17 4.61 14.09
N VAL A 44 -6.58 3.44 14.38
CA VAL A 44 -5.95 3.12 15.68
C VAL A 44 -4.93 4.19 16.05
N THR A 45 -4.08 4.60 15.10
CA THR A 45 -3.08 5.64 15.33
C THR A 45 -3.72 7.03 15.52
N SER A 46 -4.71 7.39 14.69
CA SER A 46 -5.37 8.70 14.74
C SER A 46 -6.18 8.91 16.03
N TYR A 47 -6.88 7.88 16.50
CA TYR A 47 -7.61 7.89 17.77
C TYR A 47 -6.71 7.69 18.99
N ARG A 48 -5.41 7.41 18.80
CA ARG A 48 -4.47 7.02 19.87
C ARG A 48 -4.90 5.77 20.63
N ALA A 49 -5.66 4.90 19.98
CA ALA A 49 -6.12 3.63 20.53
C ALA A 49 -5.02 2.58 20.61
N GLY A 50 -3.84 2.86 20.05
CA GLY A 50 -2.70 1.93 19.95
C GLY A 50 -2.31 1.22 21.24
N MET A 51 -2.61 1.80 22.41
CA MET A 51 -2.26 1.28 23.73
C MET A 51 -3.50 0.89 24.55
N ALA A 52 -4.68 0.88 23.93
CA ALA A 52 -5.95 0.55 24.58
C ALA A 52 -6.05 -0.93 24.95
N VAL A 53 -5.18 -1.79 24.40
CA VAL A 53 -4.98 -3.18 24.84
C VAL A 53 -3.51 -3.33 25.23
N PRO A 54 -3.18 -3.49 26.51
CA PRO A 54 -1.81 -3.33 27.02
C PRO A 54 -0.90 -4.55 26.78
N ASP A 55 -1.46 -5.69 26.36
CA ASP A 55 -0.77 -6.95 26.15
C ASP A 55 -0.70 -7.34 24.66
N TRP A 56 0.22 -8.25 24.33
CA TRP A 56 0.37 -8.92 23.04
C TRP A 56 1.15 -10.24 23.28
N PRO A 57 0.83 -11.36 22.61
CA PRO A 57 -0.12 -11.54 21.51
C PRO A 57 -1.58 -11.72 21.94
N THR A 58 -1.87 -11.73 23.24
CA THR A 58 -3.22 -11.82 23.80
C THR A 58 -3.98 -10.48 23.70
N THR A 59 -5.27 -10.52 24.04
CA THR A 59 -6.08 -9.32 24.31
C THR A 59 -6.65 -9.46 25.71
N TYR A 60 -6.15 -8.68 26.67
CA TYR A 60 -6.49 -8.79 28.09
C TYR A 60 -6.34 -10.21 28.66
N GLY A 61 -5.28 -10.92 28.26
CA GLY A 61 -5.01 -12.31 28.64
C GLY A 61 -5.82 -13.37 27.89
N TYR A 62 -6.81 -12.97 27.09
CA TYR A 62 -7.57 -13.88 26.23
C TYR A 62 -6.80 -14.18 24.95
N ASN A 63 -7.00 -15.40 24.40
CA ASN A 63 -6.73 -15.63 22.99
C ASN A 63 -7.55 -14.59 22.18
N PRO A 64 -6.96 -13.87 21.22
CA PRO A 64 -7.69 -12.83 20.49
C PRO A 64 -9.00 -13.32 19.83
N LEU A 65 -9.07 -14.57 19.40
CA LEU A 65 -10.30 -15.14 18.80
C LEU A 65 -11.40 -15.44 19.84
N ALA A 66 -11.05 -15.45 21.12
CA ALA A 66 -11.93 -15.76 22.24
C ALA A 66 -12.14 -14.57 23.18
N TYR A 67 -11.75 -13.36 22.77
CA TYR A 67 -12.00 -12.15 23.55
C TYR A 67 -13.52 -11.89 23.67
N PRO A 68 -14.06 -11.61 24.87
CA PRO A 68 -15.51 -11.55 25.08
C PRO A 68 -16.22 -10.48 24.22
N LEU A 69 -17.27 -10.88 23.49
CA LEU A 69 -17.98 -10.03 22.53
C LEU A 69 -18.67 -8.82 23.19
N ASP A 70 -19.15 -8.97 24.42
CA ASP A 70 -19.75 -7.89 25.21
C ASP A 70 -18.74 -6.78 25.49
N THR A 71 -17.53 -7.14 25.93
CA THR A 71 -16.45 -6.19 26.19
C THR A 71 -15.79 -5.64 24.92
N TRP A 72 -15.94 -6.35 23.79
CA TRP A 72 -15.44 -5.88 22.50
C TRP A 72 -16.42 -4.95 21.78
N LEU A 73 -17.64 -5.41 21.52
CA LEU A 73 -18.65 -4.70 20.72
C LEU A 73 -19.44 -3.68 21.56
N GLY A 74 -19.62 -3.95 22.86
CA GLY A 74 -20.24 -3.03 23.81
C GLY A 74 -19.24 -2.18 24.59
N GLY A 75 -17.94 -2.39 24.36
CA GLY A 75 -16.87 -1.69 25.06
C GLY A 75 -16.49 -0.32 24.47
N PRO A 76 -15.49 0.33 25.06
CA PRO A 76 -14.89 1.56 24.55
C PRO A 76 -14.44 1.48 23.09
N TRP A 77 -14.59 2.59 22.36
CA TRP A 77 -14.28 2.66 20.92
C TRP A 77 -12.82 2.33 20.59
N ASP A 78 -11.89 2.72 21.44
CA ASP A 78 -10.46 2.45 21.30
C ASP A 78 -10.13 0.95 21.38
N ILE A 79 -10.71 0.23 22.34
CA ILE A 79 -10.62 -1.23 22.43
C ILE A 79 -11.25 -1.88 21.19
N PHE A 80 -12.42 -1.40 20.76
CA PHE A 80 -13.10 -1.93 19.58
C PHE A 80 -12.19 -1.90 18.34
N ILE A 81 -11.61 -0.73 18.03
CA ILE A 81 -10.79 -0.56 16.83
C ILE A 81 -9.42 -1.24 16.94
N GLU A 82 -8.78 -1.23 18.12
CA GLU A 82 -7.51 -1.92 18.35
C GLU A 82 -7.68 -3.43 18.17
N HIS A 83 -8.69 -4.03 18.80
CA HIS A 83 -8.92 -5.46 18.70
C HIS A 83 -9.35 -5.86 17.28
N ALA A 84 -10.20 -5.07 16.62
CA ALA A 84 -10.54 -5.28 15.21
C ALA A 84 -9.30 -5.24 14.30
N HIS A 85 -8.37 -4.33 14.54
CA HIS A 85 -7.10 -4.26 13.82
C HIS A 85 -6.28 -5.55 13.97
N ARG A 86 -6.16 -6.08 15.20
CA ARG A 86 -5.44 -7.33 15.51
C ARG A 86 -6.07 -8.54 14.83
N LEU A 87 -7.40 -8.65 14.84
CA LEU A 87 -8.12 -9.74 14.17
C LEU A 87 -7.94 -9.70 12.65
N LEU A 88 -8.02 -8.51 12.04
CA LEU A 88 -7.77 -8.34 10.61
C LEU A 88 -6.33 -8.72 10.24
N ALA A 89 -5.34 -8.34 11.05
CA ALA A 89 -3.95 -8.75 10.85
C ALA A 89 -3.79 -10.27 10.91
N GLY A 90 -4.42 -10.93 11.89
CA GLY A 90 -4.48 -12.39 11.99
C GLY A 90 -5.06 -13.06 10.75
N GLY A 91 -6.15 -12.52 10.20
CA GLY A 91 -6.72 -13.01 8.94
C GLY A 91 -5.77 -12.86 7.74
N ILE A 92 -5.05 -11.74 7.67
CA ILE A 92 -4.05 -11.48 6.62
C ILE A 92 -2.87 -12.47 6.71
N ASN A 93 -2.46 -12.89 7.90
CA ASN A 93 -1.46 -13.95 8.07
C ASN A 93 -1.91 -15.27 7.43
N VAL A 94 -3.15 -15.67 7.68
CA VAL A 94 -3.70 -16.91 7.11
C VAL A 94 -3.72 -16.84 5.59
N ILE A 95 -4.16 -15.70 5.03
CA ILE A 95 -4.18 -15.48 3.57
C ILE A 95 -2.75 -15.50 2.99
N ALA A 96 -1.80 -14.81 3.63
CA ALA A 96 -0.41 -14.75 3.19
C ALA A 96 0.28 -16.12 3.23
N LEU A 97 0.06 -16.90 4.30
CA LEU A 97 0.57 -18.26 4.42
C LEU A 97 -0.04 -19.18 3.36
N ALA A 98 -1.36 -19.13 3.16
CA ALA A 98 -2.03 -19.89 2.11
C ALA A 98 -1.48 -19.56 0.72
N LEU A 99 -1.30 -18.26 0.42
CA LEU A 99 -0.68 -17.81 -0.83
C LEU A 99 0.75 -18.34 -0.97
N GLY A 100 1.57 -18.25 0.09
CA GLY A 100 2.94 -18.76 0.10
C GLY A 100 3.01 -20.26 -0.19
N VAL A 101 2.13 -21.04 0.42
CA VAL A 101 2.02 -22.50 0.21
C VAL A 101 1.55 -22.82 -1.23
N VAL A 102 0.55 -22.11 -1.73
CA VAL A 102 0.04 -22.29 -3.10
C VAL A 102 1.11 -21.94 -4.14
N LEU A 103 1.83 -20.84 -3.94
CA LEU A 103 2.96 -20.45 -4.80
C LEU A 103 4.08 -21.50 -4.73
N TRP A 104 4.43 -21.98 -3.55
CA TRP A 104 5.44 -23.03 -3.41
C TRP A 104 5.13 -24.27 -4.23
N ARG A 105 3.87 -24.74 -4.19
CA ARG A 105 3.44 -25.96 -4.88
C ARG A 105 3.19 -25.79 -6.38
N ALA A 106 2.59 -24.68 -6.80
CA ALA A 106 2.04 -24.53 -8.14
C ALA A 106 2.80 -23.55 -9.05
N GLU A 107 3.65 -22.67 -8.51
CA GLU A 107 4.32 -21.64 -9.31
C GLU A 107 5.71 -22.11 -9.80
N PRO A 108 5.92 -22.30 -11.12
CA PRO A 108 7.20 -22.73 -11.67
C PRO A 108 8.29 -21.64 -11.57
N ARG A 109 7.91 -20.35 -11.58
CA ARG A 109 8.86 -19.24 -11.57
C ARG A 109 9.46 -19.04 -10.18
N ARG A 110 10.73 -19.42 -10.02
CA ARG A 110 11.47 -19.31 -8.75
C ARG A 110 11.40 -17.93 -8.10
N TRP A 111 11.46 -16.86 -8.89
CA TRP A 111 11.41 -15.49 -8.36
C TRP A 111 10.03 -15.13 -7.79
N VAL A 112 8.93 -15.63 -8.36
CA VAL A 112 7.57 -15.40 -7.83
C VAL A 112 7.38 -16.18 -6.52
N ARG A 113 7.91 -17.41 -6.43
CA ARG A 113 7.92 -18.15 -5.16
C ARG A 113 8.68 -17.41 -4.05
N ARG A 114 9.84 -16.83 -4.38
CA ARG A 114 10.62 -16.00 -3.44
C ARG A 114 9.82 -14.79 -2.96
N LEU A 115 9.04 -14.14 -3.83
CA LEU A 115 8.13 -13.06 -3.41
C LEU A 115 7.04 -13.59 -2.45
N GLY A 116 6.53 -14.80 -2.68
CA GLY A 116 5.60 -15.46 -1.75
C GLY A 116 6.22 -15.69 -0.36
N TYR A 117 7.46 -16.19 -0.31
CA TYR A 117 8.18 -16.35 0.96
C TYR A 117 8.45 -15.02 1.65
N LEU A 118 8.81 -13.99 0.87
CA LEU A 118 9.01 -12.64 1.38
C LEU A 118 7.70 -12.05 1.93
N ALA A 119 6.54 -12.37 1.35
CA ALA A 119 5.26 -11.93 1.87
C ALA A 119 4.94 -12.60 3.22
N VAL A 120 5.18 -13.91 3.34
CA VAL A 120 5.03 -14.62 4.63
C VAL A 120 5.98 -14.05 5.69
N ALA A 121 7.26 -13.87 5.36
CA ALA A 121 8.21 -13.26 6.29
C ALA A 121 7.83 -11.81 6.64
N GLY A 122 7.39 -11.03 5.66
CA GLY A 122 7.02 -9.64 5.81
C GLY A 122 5.83 -9.43 6.75
N VAL A 123 4.80 -10.28 6.65
CA VAL A 123 3.63 -10.19 7.55
C VAL A 123 3.99 -10.59 8.99
N LEU A 124 4.84 -11.62 9.18
CA LEU A 124 5.33 -11.99 10.51
C LEU A 124 6.18 -10.89 11.15
N VAL A 125 7.03 -10.23 10.36
CA VAL A 125 7.80 -9.06 10.83
C VAL A 125 6.84 -7.91 11.19
N GLN A 126 5.77 -7.70 10.43
CA GLN A 126 4.76 -6.69 10.75
C GLN A 126 4.04 -6.97 12.07
N ASP A 127 3.66 -8.21 12.33
CA ASP A 127 3.03 -8.61 13.59
C ASP A 127 3.96 -8.40 14.79
N VAL A 128 5.22 -8.79 14.66
CA VAL A 128 6.21 -8.61 15.74
C VAL A 128 6.45 -7.12 15.99
N LEU A 129 6.65 -6.31 14.94
CA LEU A 129 6.78 -4.85 15.09
C LEU A 129 5.52 -4.22 15.69
N GLY A 130 4.33 -4.69 15.27
CA GLY A 130 3.03 -4.27 15.78
C GLY A 130 2.86 -4.61 17.27
N GLY A 131 3.18 -5.83 17.68
CA GLY A 131 3.13 -6.25 19.08
C GLY A 131 4.17 -5.53 19.95
N MET A 132 5.41 -5.43 19.48
CA MET A 132 6.48 -4.75 20.20
C MET A 132 6.18 -3.25 20.39
N ARG A 133 5.54 -2.58 19.42
CA ARG A 133 5.16 -1.16 19.60
C ARG A 133 4.04 -0.96 20.62
N VAL A 134 3.25 -2.00 20.92
CA VAL A 134 2.29 -2.00 22.02
C VAL A 134 3.05 -2.22 23.32
N VAL A 135 3.77 -3.35 23.47
CA VAL A 135 4.37 -3.72 24.76
C VAL A 135 5.47 -2.75 25.21
N LEU A 136 6.26 -2.20 24.28
CA LEU A 136 7.40 -1.35 24.63
C LEU A 136 7.09 0.15 24.59
N ASP A 137 5.89 0.54 24.13
CA ASP A 137 5.48 1.95 23.91
C ASP A 137 6.58 2.81 23.25
N ARG A 138 7.25 2.26 22.23
CA ARG A 138 8.35 2.94 21.53
C ARG A 138 7.86 3.58 20.25
N ARG A 139 7.97 4.91 20.18
CA ARG A 139 7.69 5.71 18.98
C ARG A 139 8.45 5.25 17.73
N LEU A 140 9.71 4.86 17.89
CA LEU A 140 10.51 4.35 16.77
C LEU A 140 9.88 3.09 16.16
N LEU A 141 9.34 2.19 16.99
CA LEU A 141 8.65 0.99 16.50
C LEU A 141 7.35 1.34 15.79
N ALA A 142 6.61 2.35 16.29
CA ALA A 142 5.43 2.85 15.59
C ALA A 142 5.78 3.44 14.21
N GLN A 143 6.87 4.21 14.10
CA GLN A 143 7.37 4.74 12.83
C GLN A 143 7.79 3.63 11.86
N LEU A 144 8.57 2.65 12.33
CA LEU A 144 8.99 1.52 11.50
C LEU A 144 7.80 0.69 11.04
N HIS A 145 6.86 0.38 11.94
CA HIS A 145 5.62 -0.33 11.61
C HIS A 145 4.82 0.42 10.53
N ALA A 146 4.65 1.74 10.70
CA ALA A 146 3.95 2.60 9.73
C ALA A 146 4.62 2.66 8.35
N CYS A 147 5.94 2.43 8.25
CA CYS A 147 6.66 2.37 6.98
C CYS A 147 6.59 0.98 6.32
N VAL A 148 6.71 -0.08 7.12
CA VAL A 148 6.78 -1.46 6.60
C VAL A 148 5.39 -1.99 6.19
N GLY A 149 4.29 -1.49 6.78
CA GLY A 149 2.93 -1.82 6.34
C GLY A 149 2.67 -1.51 4.85
N PRO A 150 2.88 -0.27 4.39
CA PRO A 150 2.82 0.09 2.95
C PRO A 150 3.81 -0.70 2.07
N ALA A 151 4.97 -1.09 2.58
CA ALA A 151 5.91 -1.95 1.85
C ALA A 151 5.34 -3.36 1.65
N PHE A 152 4.73 -3.95 2.68
CA PHE A 152 4.03 -5.23 2.59
C PHE A 152 2.84 -5.16 1.61
N PHE A 153 2.04 -4.09 1.68
CA PHE A 153 0.94 -3.86 0.74
C PHE A 153 1.43 -3.77 -0.71
N THR A 154 2.53 -3.05 -0.93
CA THR A 154 3.19 -2.99 -2.25
C THR A 154 3.63 -4.36 -2.73
N LEU A 155 4.22 -5.19 -1.86
CA LEU A 155 4.61 -6.56 -2.18
C LEU A 155 3.40 -7.43 -2.56
N ALA A 156 2.30 -7.34 -1.84
CA ALA A 156 1.05 -8.02 -2.18
C ALA A 156 0.54 -7.59 -3.57
N GLY A 157 0.60 -6.29 -3.88
CA GLY A 157 0.27 -5.74 -5.20
C GLY A 157 1.17 -6.30 -6.31
N LEU A 158 2.48 -6.37 -6.08
CA LEU A 158 3.43 -6.95 -7.02
C LEU A 158 3.20 -8.45 -7.24
N LEU A 159 2.83 -9.20 -6.20
CA LEU A 159 2.42 -10.59 -6.32
C LEU A 159 1.15 -10.73 -7.17
N ALA A 160 0.15 -9.85 -6.98
CA ALA A 160 -1.07 -9.85 -7.78
C ALA A 160 -0.77 -9.56 -9.26
N VAL A 161 0.16 -8.62 -9.55
CA VAL A 161 0.66 -8.36 -10.90
C VAL A 161 1.37 -9.58 -11.48
N ALA A 162 2.36 -10.13 -10.77
CA ALA A 162 3.22 -11.23 -11.23
C ALA A 162 2.46 -12.54 -11.50
N THR A 163 1.37 -12.77 -10.77
CA THR A 163 0.50 -13.96 -10.90
C THR A 163 -0.61 -13.77 -11.93
N SER A 164 -0.86 -12.55 -12.41
CA SER A 164 -1.91 -12.28 -13.39
C SER A 164 -1.65 -12.96 -14.73
N THR A 165 -2.72 -13.37 -15.42
CA THR A 165 -2.66 -13.95 -16.78
C THR A 165 -1.93 -13.01 -17.75
N ALA A 166 -2.24 -11.72 -17.66
CA ALA A 166 -1.64 -10.71 -18.50
C ALA A 166 -0.13 -10.60 -18.36
N TRP A 167 0.41 -10.73 -17.14
CA TRP A 167 1.85 -10.66 -16.91
C TRP A 167 2.57 -11.82 -17.59
N ARG A 168 1.89 -12.97 -17.65
CA ARG A 168 2.38 -14.18 -18.31
C ARG A 168 2.31 -14.06 -19.81
N GLU A 169 1.21 -13.57 -20.37
CA GLU A 169 1.05 -13.32 -21.80
C GLU A 169 2.06 -12.29 -22.34
N ALA A 170 2.45 -11.32 -21.52
CA ALA A 170 3.47 -10.34 -21.88
C ALA A 170 4.90 -10.93 -22.02
N ALA A 171 5.15 -12.17 -21.57
CA ALA A 171 6.48 -12.79 -21.57
C ALA A 171 7.07 -13.01 -22.98
N GLY A 172 6.22 -13.18 -24.00
CA GLY A 172 6.61 -13.59 -25.34
C GLY A 172 6.64 -12.47 -26.38
N ARG A 173 6.36 -11.23 -25.99
CA ARG A 173 6.35 -10.09 -26.92
C ARG A 173 7.77 -9.52 -27.07
N PRO A 174 8.26 -9.31 -28.31
CA PRO A 174 9.53 -8.60 -28.53
C PRO A 174 9.33 -7.12 -28.18
N HIS A 175 10.19 -6.59 -27.31
CA HIS A 175 10.12 -5.18 -26.91
C HIS A 175 11.52 -4.54 -26.97
N GLY A 176 11.59 -3.31 -27.49
CA GLY A 176 12.81 -2.51 -27.53
C GLY A 176 13.11 -1.92 -26.15
N ARG A 177 14.36 -2.09 -25.67
CA ARG A 177 14.78 -1.67 -24.31
C ARG A 177 14.75 -0.14 -24.13
N CYS A 178 13.75 0.40 -23.43
CA CYS A 178 13.76 1.82 -23.01
C CYS A 178 14.29 1.99 -21.58
N THR A 179 15.63 1.98 -21.43
CA THR A 179 16.30 2.05 -20.12
C THR A 179 15.97 3.31 -19.32
N LYS A 180 15.79 4.46 -20.00
CA LYS A 180 15.44 5.74 -19.36
C LYS A 180 14.04 5.69 -18.72
N LEU A 181 13.03 5.17 -19.42
CA LEU A 181 11.67 5.09 -18.88
C LEU A 181 11.58 4.10 -17.70
N ARG A 182 12.29 2.98 -17.79
CA ARG A 182 12.45 2.02 -16.69
C ARG A 182 13.03 2.66 -15.44
N GLY A 183 14.12 3.42 -15.61
CA GLY A 183 14.77 4.16 -14.52
C GLY A 183 13.84 5.20 -13.90
N LEU A 184 13.13 5.98 -14.72
CA LEU A 184 12.16 6.97 -14.24
C LEU A 184 11.00 6.34 -13.48
N ALA A 185 10.44 5.23 -13.97
CA ALA A 185 9.33 4.55 -13.29
C ALA A 185 9.77 3.96 -11.94
N LEU A 186 10.96 3.36 -11.88
CA LEU A 186 11.53 2.87 -10.62
C LEU A 186 11.80 4.02 -9.65
N LEU A 187 12.40 5.12 -10.13
CA LEU A 187 12.67 6.31 -9.31
C LEU A 187 11.37 6.89 -8.75
N THR A 188 10.29 6.99 -9.53
CA THR A 188 8.98 7.44 -9.03
C THR A 188 8.46 6.56 -7.90
N ALA A 189 8.58 5.22 -8.01
CA ALA A 189 8.17 4.31 -6.93
C ALA A 189 9.02 4.48 -5.67
N LEU A 190 10.35 4.66 -5.82
CA LEU A 190 11.27 4.90 -4.69
C LEU A 190 10.99 6.24 -4.00
N LEU A 191 10.76 7.31 -4.77
CA LEU A 191 10.38 8.62 -4.22
C LEU A 191 9.05 8.56 -3.49
N ALA A 192 8.05 7.85 -4.03
CA ALA A 192 6.78 7.64 -3.36
C ALA A 192 6.94 6.88 -2.03
N TYR A 193 7.81 5.87 -1.98
CA TYR A 193 8.10 5.16 -0.73
C TYR A 193 8.86 6.04 0.27
N LEU A 194 9.86 6.80 -0.18
CA LEU A 194 10.55 7.76 0.69
C LEU A 194 9.58 8.80 1.26
N GLN A 195 8.57 9.20 0.48
CA GLN A 195 7.52 10.11 0.94
C GLN A 195 6.68 9.52 2.09
N ILE A 196 6.45 8.20 2.13
CA ILE A 196 5.84 7.52 3.28
C ILE A 196 6.73 7.63 4.50
N VAL A 197 8.05 7.43 4.35
CA VAL A 197 9.01 7.57 5.46
C VAL A 197 8.99 8.99 6.03
N LEU A 198 9.04 10.01 5.15
CA LEU A 198 8.94 11.42 5.55
C LEU A 198 7.59 11.72 6.24
N GLY A 199 6.49 11.19 5.70
CA GLY A 199 5.15 11.33 6.30
C GLY A 199 5.06 10.69 7.68
N SER A 200 5.70 9.53 7.88
CA SER A 200 5.80 8.87 9.19
C SER A 200 6.57 9.71 10.21
N GLN A 201 7.58 10.48 9.79
CA GLN A 201 8.29 11.39 10.69
C GLN A 201 7.36 12.51 11.17
N VAL A 202 6.62 13.15 10.25
CA VAL A 202 5.66 14.21 10.59
C VAL A 202 4.54 13.69 11.51
N ARG A 203 4.00 12.50 11.22
CA ARG A 203 2.89 11.91 11.98
C ARG A 203 3.28 11.49 13.40
N HIS A 204 4.52 11.05 13.60
CA HIS A 204 5.06 10.61 14.88
C HIS A 204 6.13 11.58 15.39
N VAL A 205 5.89 12.88 15.28
CA VAL A 205 6.79 13.88 15.86
C VAL A 205 6.79 13.78 17.40
N PRO A 206 7.96 13.87 18.05
CA PRO A 206 8.06 13.99 19.51
C PRO A 206 7.22 15.14 20.07
N VAL A 207 6.61 14.93 21.23
CA VAL A 207 5.87 15.98 21.94
C VAL A 207 6.81 17.11 22.38
N ASP A 208 8.06 16.78 22.67
CA ASP A 208 9.17 17.66 23.05
C ASP A 208 9.98 18.18 21.85
N ALA A 209 9.55 17.91 20.61
CA ALA A 209 10.26 18.38 19.42
C ALA A 209 10.26 19.91 19.36
N SER A 210 11.41 20.50 19.03
CA SER A 210 11.50 21.94 18.82
C SER A 210 10.63 22.38 17.62
N PRO A 211 10.09 23.61 17.64
CA PRO A 211 9.33 24.13 16.50
C PRO A 211 10.14 24.16 15.19
N SER A 212 11.46 24.31 15.25
CA SER A 212 12.33 24.23 14.07
C SER A 212 12.45 22.80 13.52
N ALA A 213 12.56 21.79 14.39
CA ALA A 213 12.60 20.39 13.97
C ALA A 213 11.30 19.98 13.27
N PHE A 214 10.13 20.34 13.84
CA PHE A 214 8.84 20.10 13.20
C PHE A 214 8.72 20.80 11.83
N ARG A 215 9.08 22.09 11.76
CA ARG A 215 9.09 22.85 10.50
C ARG A 215 10.00 22.22 9.44
N GLY A 216 11.17 21.75 9.85
CA GLY A 216 12.09 21.03 8.97
C GLY A 216 11.48 19.75 8.42
N ALA A 217 10.96 18.88 9.28
CA ALA A 217 10.30 17.63 8.88
C ALA A 217 9.12 17.89 7.92
N MET A 218 8.30 18.90 8.23
CA MET A 218 7.19 19.32 7.37
C MET A 218 7.68 19.84 6.02
N LEU A 219 8.72 20.68 5.99
CA LEU A 219 9.30 21.20 4.75
C LEU A 219 9.82 20.06 3.86
N PHE A 220 10.58 19.10 4.42
CA PHE A 220 11.04 17.94 3.67
C PHE A 220 9.87 17.12 3.13
N HIS A 221 8.81 16.93 3.91
CA HIS A 221 7.61 16.23 3.44
C HIS A 221 6.92 16.98 2.28
N LEU A 222 6.77 18.31 2.35
CA LEU A 222 6.16 19.10 1.28
C LEU A 222 7.03 19.12 0.00
N LEU A 223 8.34 19.25 0.13
CA LEU A 223 9.28 19.16 -1.00
C LEU A 223 9.23 17.78 -1.64
N GLY A 224 9.21 16.71 -0.83
CA GLY A 224 9.04 15.34 -1.29
C GLY A 224 7.71 15.13 -2.04
N ALA A 225 6.62 15.73 -1.55
CA ALA A 225 5.32 15.68 -2.24
C ALA A 225 5.39 16.34 -3.63
N GLY A 226 6.06 17.50 -3.73
CA GLY A 226 6.31 18.18 -5.01
C GLY A 226 7.13 17.32 -5.98
N LEU A 227 8.17 16.64 -5.49
CA LEU A 227 8.98 15.72 -6.29
C LEU A 227 8.16 14.52 -6.79
N VAL A 228 7.37 13.88 -5.93
CA VAL A 228 6.48 12.78 -6.33
C VAL A 228 5.47 13.24 -7.37
N ALA A 229 4.87 14.42 -7.21
CA ALA A 229 3.93 15.00 -8.16
C ALA A 229 4.59 15.27 -9.53
N GLY A 230 5.73 15.95 -9.53
CA GLY A 230 6.48 16.26 -10.76
C GLY A 230 6.93 15.00 -11.50
N HIS A 231 7.47 14.01 -10.77
CA HIS A 231 7.88 12.73 -11.36
C HIS A 231 6.68 11.93 -11.90
N SER A 232 5.57 11.86 -11.17
CA SER A 232 4.38 11.13 -11.60
C SER A 232 3.75 11.75 -12.84
N PHE A 233 3.64 13.08 -12.87
CA PHE A 233 3.15 13.82 -14.04
C PHE A 233 4.09 13.67 -15.25
N GLY A 234 5.40 13.86 -15.04
CA GLY A 234 6.41 13.72 -16.09
C GLY A 234 6.52 12.30 -16.65
N LEU A 235 6.27 11.27 -15.83
CA LEU A 235 6.19 9.88 -16.27
C LEU A 235 4.91 9.65 -17.09
N CYS A 236 3.78 10.17 -16.64
CA CYS A 236 2.50 10.10 -17.35
C CYS A 236 2.59 10.73 -18.75
N LEU A 237 3.10 11.96 -18.86
CA LEU A 237 3.30 12.62 -20.15
C LEU A 237 4.21 11.83 -21.09
N ARG A 238 5.31 11.24 -20.59
CA ARG A 238 6.22 10.44 -21.40
C ARG A 238 5.56 9.16 -21.91
N ILE A 239 4.82 8.46 -21.06
CA ILE A 239 4.07 7.26 -21.46
C ILE A 239 3.04 7.60 -22.52
N HIS A 240 2.27 8.67 -22.36
CA HIS A 240 1.31 9.12 -23.39
C HIS A 240 1.99 9.52 -24.70
N ARG A 241 3.17 10.14 -24.67
CA ARG A 241 3.87 10.57 -25.89
C ARG A 241 4.56 9.44 -26.64
N GLN A 242 5.14 8.47 -25.91
CA GLN A 242 6.04 7.48 -26.48
C GLN A 242 5.43 6.07 -26.53
N HIS A 243 4.41 5.80 -25.71
CA HIS A 243 3.82 4.48 -25.51
C HIS A 243 2.28 4.54 -25.43
N ALA A 244 1.65 5.46 -26.18
CA ALA A 244 0.19 5.61 -26.22
C ALA A 244 -0.56 4.32 -26.58
N GLN A 245 0.07 3.47 -27.40
CA GLN A 245 -0.49 2.18 -27.85
C GLN A 245 -0.48 1.12 -26.74
N GLU A 246 0.35 1.30 -25.70
CA GLU A 246 0.42 0.39 -24.56
C GLU A 246 -0.61 0.76 -23.49
N GLY A 247 -1.87 0.40 -23.74
CA GLY A 247 -3.02 0.81 -22.91
C GLY A 247 -2.88 0.47 -21.41
N ARG A 248 -2.11 -0.56 -21.03
CA ARG A 248 -1.79 -0.87 -19.62
C ARG A 248 -0.91 0.19 -18.97
N LEU A 249 0.11 0.65 -19.69
CA LEU A 249 1.02 1.69 -19.19
C LEU A 249 0.27 3.02 -19.08
N VAL A 250 -0.51 3.37 -20.09
CA VAL A 250 -1.35 4.58 -20.09
C VAL A 250 -2.33 4.58 -18.91
N ARG A 251 -3.05 3.46 -18.70
CA ARG A 251 -4.00 3.33 -17.58
C ARG A 251 -3.29 3.43 -16.23
N GLY A 252 -2.17 2.73 -16.06
CA GLY A 252 -1.38 2.78 -14.82
C GLY A 252 -0.85 4.18 -14.53
N ALA A 253 -0.39 4.90 -15.56
CA ALA A 253 0.09 6.26 -15.43
C ALA A 253 -1.03 7.26 -15.07
N ASN A 254 -2.21 7.12 -15.67
CA ASN A 254 -3.38 7.93 -15.35
C ASN A 254 -3.85 7.68 -13.91
N TRP A 255 -3.91 6.43 -13.46
CA TRP A 255 -4.23 6.10 -12.07
C TRP A 255 -3.21 6.72 -11.11
N LEU A 256 -1.92 6.59 -11.40
CA LEU A 256 -0.88 7.19 -10.56
C LEU A 256 -1.05 8.72 -10.48
N ALA A 257 -1.23 9.40 -11.62
CA ALA A 257 -1.42 10.84 -11.65
C ALA A 257 -2.69 11.29 -10.90
N GLY A 258 -3.81 10.57 -11.09
CA GLY A 258 -5.07 10.86 -10.40
C GLY A 258 -4.97 10.65 -8.89
N LEU A 259 -4.34 9.56 -8.44
CA LEU A 259 -4.11 9.29 -7.03
C LEU A 259 -3.21 10.34 -6.38
N VAL A 260 -2.16 10.77 -7.08
CA VAL A 260 -1.29 11.86 -6.58
C VAL A 260 -2.07 13.18 -6.49
N GLY A 261 -2.92 13.50 -7.46
CA GLY A 261 -3.82 14.65 -7.36
C GLY A 261 -4.75 14.56 -6.14
N LEU A 262 -5.37 13.41 -5.92
CA LEU A 262 -6.17 13.15 -4.71
C LEU A 262 -5.34 13.29 -3.44
N GLN A 263 -4.11 12.78 -3.41
CA GLN A 263 -3.21 12.86 -2.26
C GLN A 263 -2.84 14.30 -1.88
N LEU A 264 -2.68 15.18 -2.87
CA LEU A 264 -2.45 16.61 -2.62
C LEU A 264 -3.69 17.25 -1.98
N CYS A 265 -4.89 16.96 -2.49
CA CYS A 265 -6.15 17.42 -1.88
C CYS A 265 -6.30 16.90 -0.44
N LEU A 266 -6.05 15.60 -0.22
CA LEU A 266 -6.06 14.99 1.11
C LEU A 266 -4.98 15.59 2.02
N GLY A 267 -3.83 15.98 1.47
CA GLY A 267 -2.74 16.62 2.21
C GLY A 267 -3.13 18.02 2.69
N VAL A 268 -3.75 18.81 1.83
CA VAL A 268 -4.34 20.12 2.20
C VAL A 268 -5.44 19.91 3.24
N GLY A 269 -6.34 18.96 3.04
CA GLY A 269 -7.38 18.64 4.02
C GLY A 269 -6.79 18.21 5.36
N THR A 270 -5.76 17.36 5.35
CA THR A 270 -5.04 16.91 6.56
C THR A 270 -4.37 18.08 7.26
N TRP A 271 -3.79 19.02 6.52
CA TRP A 271 -3.24 20.24 7.10
C TRP A 271 -4.32 21.04 7.83
N LEU A 272 -5.43 21.34 7.17
CA LEU A 272 -6.50 22.16 7.72
C LEU A 272 -7.07 21.56 9.01
N VAL A 273 -7.37 20.26 9.02
CA VAL A 273 -7.97 19.60 10.19
C VAL A 273 -6.98 19.34 11.34
N ASN A 274 -5.67 19.47 11.12
CA ASN A 274 -4.65 19.30 12.17
C ASN A 274 -4.03 20.62 12.64
N TYR A 275 -3.95 21.63 11.77
CA TYR A 275 -3.21 22.88 12.03
C TYR A 275 -4.02 24.15 11.76
N GLY A 276 -5.21 24.04 11.17
CA GLY A 276 -6.06 25.17 10.82
C GLY A 276 -5.62 25.91 9.56
N TRP A 277 -6.24 27.07 9.32
CA TRP A 277 -5.90 27.94 8.21
C TRP A 277 -4.48 28.52 8.38
N PRO A 278 -3.63 28.52 7.34
CA PRO A 278 -2.29 29.08 7.44
C PRO A 278 -2.34 30.57 7.81
N SER A 279 -1.72 30.94 8.92
CA SER A 279 -1.77 32.31 9.46
C SER A 279 -1.09 33.36 8.59
N PHE A 280 -0.26 32.94 7.63
CA PHE A 280 0.41 33.82 6.67
C PHE A 280 -0.44 34.15 5.43
N LEU A 281 -1.62 33.54 5.28
CA LEU A 281 -2.58 33.84 4.23
C LEU A 281 -3.74 34.67 4.79
N PRO A 282 -4.34 35.57 3.99
CA PRO A 282 -5.60 36.21 4.35
C PRO A 282 -6.65 35.15 4.72
N GLN A 283 -7.38 35.35 5.82
CA GLN A 283 -8.41 34.40 6.24
C GLN A 283 -9.65 34.54 5.34
N PRO A 284 -10.10 33.45 4.68
CA PRO A 284 -11.35 33.47 3.96
C PRO A 284 -12.53 33.38 4.93
N VAL A 285 -13.70 33.91 4.54
CA VAL A 285 -14.94 33.82 5.33
C VAL A 285 -15.27 32.36 5.68
N ALA A 286 -14.96 31.41 4.79
CA ALA A 286 -15.17 29.97 5.06
C ALA A 286 -14.28 29.39 6.17
N ALA A 287 -13.20 30.08 6.57
CA ALA A 287 -12.34 29.71 7.69
C ALA A 287 -12.72 30.45 8.98
N GLU A 288 -13.60 31.46 8.92
CA GLU A 288 -14.10 32.14 10.12
C GLU A 288 -14.88 31.14 10.99
N GLY A 289 -14.51 31.03 12.26
CA GLY A 289 -15.10 30.07 13.19
C GLY A 289 -14.65 28.61 13.00
N PHE A 290 -13.74 28.32 12.05
CA PHE A 290 -13.16 26.98 11.95
C PHE A 290 -12.24 26.71 13.14
N THR A 291 -12.55 25.66 13.90
CA THR A 291 -11.78 25.24 15.07
C THR A 291 -11.21 23.85 14.85
N VAL A 292 -9.92 23.69 15.15
CA VAL A 292 -9.27 22.37 15.12
C VAL A 292 -9.73 21.57 16.32
N VAL A 293 -10.57 20.56 16.08
CA VAL A 293 -11.06 19.65 17.12
C VAL A 293 -10.28 18.34 17.08
N ARG A 294 -9.46 18.12 18.11
CA ARG A 294 -8.66 16.91 18.25
C ARG A 294 -9.57 15.67 18.40
N GLY A 295 -9.27 14.62 17.65
CA GLY A 295 -10.01 13.36 17.69
C GLY A 295 -11.37 13.41 17.01
N SER A 296 -11.72 14.53 16.36
CA SER A 296 -12.95 14.63 15.58
C SER A 296 -12.94 13.65 14.40
N THR A 297 -14.12 13.19 14.00
CA THR A 297 -14.27 12.29 12.85
C THR A 297 -13.63 12.88 11.59
N GLY A 298 -13.77 14.19 11.36
CA GLY A 298 -13.13 14.89 10.23
C GLY A 298 -11.60 14.79 10.26
N GLN A 299 -10.98 15.08 11.41
CA GLN A 299 -9.52 14.98 11.56
C GLN A 299 -9.02 13.55 11.33
N VAL A 300 -9.68 12.58 11.97
CA VAL A 300 -9.26 11.17 11.95
C VAL A 300 -9.44 10.56 10.56
N VAL A 301 -10.60 10.75 9.93
CA VAL A 301 -10.88 10.20 8.59
C VAL A 301 -9.96 10.83 7.56
N MET A 302 -9.78 12.14 7.57
CA MET A 302 -8.91 12.83 6.60
C MET A 302 -7.45 12.39 6.71
N SER A 303 -6.91 12.35 7.94
CA SER A 303 -5.52 11.93 8.18
C SER A 303 -5.31 10.45 7.82
N THR A 304 -6.31 9.61 8.06
CA THR A 304 -6.28 8.18 7.71
C THR A 304 -6.36 7.99 6.20
N ALA A 305 -7.26 8.70 5.52
CA ALA A 305 -7.40 8.70 4.06
C ALA A 305 -6.09 9.11 3.38
N HIS A 306 -5.44 10.16 3.88
CA HIS A 306 -4.15 10.62 3.38
C HIS A 306 -3.06 9.54 3.49
N VAL A 307 -3.00 8.81 4.60
CA VAL A 307 -2.04 7.70 4.74
C VAL A 307 -2.38 6.51 3.84
N ALA A 308 -3.64 6.10 3.79
CA ALA A 308 -4.06 4.96 2.96
C ALA A 308 -3.86 5.24 1.45
N CYS A 309 -4.19 6.45 0.99
CA CYS A 309 -3.94 6.88 -0.39
C CYS A 309 -2.44 6.93 -0.69
N GLY A 310 -1.60 7.41 0.25
CA GLY A 310 -0.15 7.34 0.12
C GLY A 310 0.35 5.90 -0.11
N ALA A 311 -0.13 4.92 0.66
CA ALA A 311 0.24 3.53 0.47
C ALA A 311 -0.20 2.97 -0.90
N LEU A 312 -1.39 3.38 -1.37
CA LEU A 312 -1.91 3.02 -2.68
C LEU A 312 -1.06 3.61 -3.82
N ILE A 313 -0.57 4.83 -3.69
CA ILE A 313 0.35 5.47 -4.65
C ILE A 313 1.63 4.63 -4.80
N VAL A 314 2.25 4.20 -3.69
CA VAL A 314 3.47 3.38 -3.75
C VAL A 314 3.20 2.06 -4.48
N ALA A 315 2.10 1.38 -4.14
CA ALA A 315 1.73 0.12 -4.78
C ALA A 315 1.47 0.28 -6.29
N VAL A 316 0.74 1.32 -6.70
CA VAL A 316 0.47 1.61 -8.11
C VAL A 316 1.73 2.03 -8.86
N ALA A 317 2.60 2.86 -8.25
CA ALA A 317 3.87 3.27 -8.85
C ALA A 317 4.80 2.05 -9.05
N ALA A 318 4.90 1.16 -8.07
CA ALA A 318 5.68 -0.07 -8.17
C ALA A 318 5.11 -1.03 -9.23
N ALA A 319 3.79 -1.20 -9.28
CA ALA A 319 3.13 -1.99 -10.31
C ALA A 319 3.38 -1.41 -11.72
N LEU A 320 3.26 -0.09 -11.89
CA LEU A 320 3.58 0.59 -13.14
C LEU A 320 5.05 0.38 -13.52
N ALA A 321 5.98 0.51 -12.57
CA ALA A 321 7.40 0.26 -12.82
C ALA A 321 7.65 -1.18 -13.28
N ALA A 322 6.99 -2.17 -12.66
CA ALA A 322 7.07 -3.57 -13.08
C ALA A 322 6.54 -3.76 -14.51
N TRP A 323 5.41 -3.15 -14.85
CA TRP A 323 4.84 -3.20 -16.20
C TRP A 323 5.70 -2.50 -17.25
N VAL A 324 6.28 -1.35 -16.93
CA VAL A 324 7.24 -0.66 -17.80
C VAL A 324 8.41 -1.57 -18.12
N HIS A 325 9.03 -2.20 -17.11
CA HIS A 325 10.13 -3.16 -17.32
C HIS A 325 9.74 -4.39 -18.13
N ARG A 326 8.45 -4.76 -18.11
CA ARG A 326 7.92 -5.94 -18.78
C ARG A 326 7.59 -5.68 -20.26
N LEU A 327 7.15 -4.47 -20.58
CA LEU A 327 6.59 -4.11 -21.90
C LEU A 327 7.49 -3.19 -22.74
N VAL A 328 8.51 -2.57 -22.14
CA VAL A 328 9.45 -1.65 -22.82
C VAL A 328 10.82 -1.85 -22.21
#